data_AF-A0A9N8KAE4-F1
#
_entry.id   AF-A0A9N8KAE4-F1
#
_cell.length_a   1.000
_cell.length_b   1.000
_cell.length_c   1.000
_cell.angle_alpha   90.00
_cell.angle_beta   90.00
_cell.angle_gamma   90.00
#
_symmetry.space_group_name_H-M   'P 1'
#
loop_
_entity.id
_entity.type
_entity.pdbx_description
1 polymer ?
#
loop_
_entity_poly.entity_id
_entity_poly.type
_entity_poly.pdbx_seq_one_letter_code
_entity_poly.pdbx_strand_id
1 'polypeptide(L)'
;MENHDVARFPSLTSDYALAKNAIAFTMLADGVPIIYQGQEQHFSGSGVPNNREALWQSGYSTSSQLYPFIATLNKIRKQAIKQDTGYVTYKAYGVYSDASTIVMRKGTTGSQVVGVFTNKGSSGSSSFTLSSSASGFTAGQSVTDILSCTSYTADSSGNIAISINAGSPRVLYPTAKLTGSGLCSGSSSTSGTPTTIKTSTTAGGCSTPTAVAVTFTDKVTTQYGQTIKLAGSIPQLGSWNAANAITLSSAGYTASNPVW
;
A
#
# COMPACT_ATOMS: atom_id res chain seq x y z
N MET A 1 -8.19 1.87 0.30
CA MET A 1 -8.98 3.10 0.48
C MET A 1 -10.23 3.06 -0.39
N GLU A 2 -10.08 2.88 -1.70
CA GLU A 2 -11.21 2.76 -2.64
C GLU A 2 -11.21 1.38 -3.34
N ASN A 3 -12.39 0.93 -3.75
CA ASN A 3 -12.61 -0.19 -4.66
C ASN A 3 -14.00 -0.04 -5.32
N HIS A 4 -14.43 -1.05 -6.08
CA HIS A 4 -15.68 -1.05 -6.85
C HIS A 4 -16.97 -1.23 -6.02
N ASP A 5 -16.86 -1.53 -4.72
CA ASP A 5 -17.98 -1.83 -3.83
C ASP A 5 -18.12 -0.83 -2.66
N VAL A 6 -17.19 0.12 -2.52
CA VAL A 6 -17.28 1.20 -1.53
C VAL A 6 -17.41 2.55 -2.22
N ALA A 7 -17.98 3.53 -1.51
CA ALA A 7 -18.02 4.91 -1.98
C ALA A 7 -16.60 5.45 -2.22
N ARG A 8 -16.41 6.27 -3.26
CA ARG A 8 -15.12 6.90 -3.52
C ARG A 8 -14.79 7.90 -2.42
N PHE A 9 -13.52 8.07 -2.07
CA PHE A 9 -13.13 8.98 -1.00
C PHE A 9 -13.58 10.43 -1.27
N PRO A 10 -13.50 10.94 -2.52
CA PRO A 10 -13.99 12.28 -2.85
C PRO A 10 -15.51 12.48 -2.68
N SER A 11 -16.29 11.40 -2.53
CA SER A 11 -17.72 11.49 -2.18
C SER A 11 -17.96 11.90 -0.72
N LEU A 12 -16.98 11.66 0.16
CA LEU A 12 -17.03 11.99 1.58
C LEU A 12 -16.43 13.37 1.87
N THR A 13 -15.44 13.77 1.09
CA THR A 13 -14.77 15.06 1.19
C THR A 13 -14.10 15.44 -0.12
N SER A 14 -14.23 16.69 -0.56
CA SER A 14 -13.54 17.21 -1.74
C SER A 14 -12.11 17.69 -1.44
N ASP A 15 -11.64 17.55 -0.20
CA ASP A 15 -10.35 18.05 0.24
C ASP A 15 -9.18 17.18 -0.26
N TYR A 16 -8.43 17.71 -1.22
CA TYR A 16 -7.26 17.05 -1.77
C TYR A 16 -6.15 16.80 -0.76
N ALA A 17 -6.00 17.59 0.30
CA ALA A 17 -5.00 17.33 1.33
C ALA A 17 -5.36 16.03 2.07
N LEU A 18 -6.63 15.81 2.40
CA LEU A 18 -7.09 14.56 3.00
C LEU A 18 -6.89 13.37 2.03
N ALA A 19 -7.25 13.55 0.75
CA ALA A 19 -7.02 12.51 -0.27
C ALA A 19 -5.52 12.17 -0.41
N LYS A 20 -4.64 13.19 -0.44
CA LYS A 20 -3.18 13.01 -0.48
C LYS A 20 -2.66 12.23 0.73
N ASN A 21 -3.13 12.53 1.94
CA ASN A 21 -2.73 11.80 3.14
C ASN A 21 -3.13 10.33 3.07
N ALA A 22 -4.37 10.04 2.69
CA ALA A 22 -4.88 8.67 2.62
C ALA A 22 -4.20 7.86 1.49
N ILE A 23 -3.92 8.49 0.35
CA ILE A 23 -3.12 7.91 -0.74
C ILE A 23 -1.69 7.63 -0.28
N ALA A 24 -1.01 8.61 0.32
CA ALA A 24 0.37 8.45 0.76
C ALA A 24 0.51 7.37 1.83
N PHE A 25 -0.45 7.29 2.77
CA PHE A 25 -0.50 6.20 3.75
C PHE A 25 -0.67 4.85 3.05
N THR A 26 -1.65 4.72 2.14
CA THR A 26 -1.87 3.47 1.36
C THR A 26 -0.61 3.08 0.59
N MET A 27 0.04 4.04 -0.06
CA MET A 27 1.24 3.83 -0.86
C MET A 27 2.50 3.58 -0.02
N LEU A 28 2.57 3.91 1.26
CA LEU A 28 3.80 3.72 2.05
C LEU A 28 3.65 2.71 3.20
N ALA A 29 2.43 2.25 3.45
CA ALA A 29 2.14 1.15 4.35
C ALA A 29 2.65 -0.20 3.82
N ASP A 30 2.48 -1.23 4.65
CA ASP A 30 2.84 -2.60 4.36
C ASP A 30 1.95 -3.23 3.29
N GLY A 31 2.48 -4.26 2.63
CA GLY A 31 1.80 -4.98 1.57
C GLY A 31 1.99 -4.36 0.18
N VAL A 32 1.09 -4.76 -0.73
CA VAL A 32 1.05 -4.30 -2.12
C VAL A 32 -0.03 -3.22 -2.22
N PRO A 33 0.34 -1.94 -2.42
CA PRO A 33 -0.62 -0.85 -2.46
C PRO A 33 -1.47 -0.95 -3.73
N ILE A 34 -2.76 -0.65 -3.58
CA ILE A 34 -3.73 -0.61 -4.67
C ILE A 34 -4.35 0.78 -4.72
N ILE A 35 -4.35 1.37 -5.91
CA ILE A 35 -5.06 2.61 -6.25
C ILE A 35 -6.16 2.23 -7.23
N TYR A 36 -7.40 2.62 -6.93
CA TYR A 36 -8.55 2.30 -7.78
C TYR A 36 -8.62 3.27 -8.98
N GLN A 37 -9.06 2.81 -10.15
CA GLN A 37 -9.02 3.64 -11.35
C GLN A 37 -9.83 4.93 -11.18
N GLY A 38 -9.28 6.05 -11.66
CA GLY A 38 -9.89 7.37 -11.56
C GLY A 38 -9.69 8.06 -10.21
N GLN A 39 -9.09 7.38 -9.22
CA GLN A 39 -8.69 8.02 -7.96
C GLN A 39 -7.64 9.12 -8.19
N GLU A 40 -6.74 8.91 -9.16
CA GLU A 40 -5.79 9.91 -9.64
C GLU A 40 -6.45 11.10 -10.36
N GLN A 41 -7.70 10.93 -10.80
CA GLN A 41 -8.57 11.95 -11.40
C GLN A 41 -9.57 12.53 -10.40
N HIS A 42 -9.52 12.11 -9.14
CA HIS A 42 -10.42 12.56 -8.07
C HIS A 42 -11.91 12.29 -8.34
N PHE A 43 -12.21 11.15 -8.97
CA PHE A 43 -13.58 10.64 -9.17
C PHE A 43 -14.35 10.51 -7.83
N SER A 44 -15.67 10.73 -7.83
CA SER A 44 -16.43 11.08 -6.60
C SER A 44 -17.75 10.34 -6.38
N GLY A 45 -18.06 9.30 -7.16
CA GLY A 45 -19.27 8.51 -7.01
C GLY A 45 -19.48 7.94 -5.60
N SER A 46 -20.68 8.19 -5.04
CA SER A 46 -21.04 7.92 -3.64
C SER A 46 -21.48 6.49 -3.31
N GLY A 47 -21.52 5.58 -4.29
CA GLY A 47 -21.94 4.19 -4.09
C GLY A 47 -22.18 3.47 -5.42
N VAL A 48 -22.58 2.20 -5.38
CA VAL A 48 -22.82 1.40 -6.58
C VAL A 48 -24.10 1.86 -7.29
N PRO A 49 -24.11 2.07 -8.63
CA PRO A 49 -22.99 1.93 -9.57
C PRO A 49 -22.18 3.22 -9.80
N ASN A 50 -22.58 4.35 -9.20
CA ASN A 50 -21.96 5.67 -9.41
C ASN A 50 -20.45 5.69 -9.09
N ASN A 51 -19.95 4.87 -8.17
CA ASN A 51 -18.53 4.72 -7.86
C ASN A 51 -17.72 4.04 -9.00
N ARG A 52 -18.37 3.59 -10.09
CA ARG A 52 -17.76 2.95 -11.26
C ARG A 52 -17.73 3.90 -12.47
N GLU A 53 -17.39 5.17 -12.23
CA GLU A 53 -17.24 6.20 -13.26
C GLU A 53 -16.31 5.76 -14.41
N ALA A 54 -16.68 6.15 -15.63
CA ALA A 54 -15.98 5.77 -16.84
C ALA A 54 -14.65 6.55 -16.99
N LEU A 55 -13.52 5.85 -16.91
CA LEU A 55 -12.19 6.47 -16.92
C LEU A 55 -11.93 7.33 -18.17
N TRP A 56 -12.46 6.94 -19.33
CA TRP A 56 -12.26 7.69 -20.59
C TRP A 56 -12.82 9.11 -20.55
N GLN A 57 -13.79 9.40 -19.68
CA GLN A 57 -14.34 10.75 -19.50
C GLN A 57 -13.32 11.73 -18.89
N SER A 58 -12.29 11.23 -18.21
CA SER A 58 -11.18 12.05 -17.70
C SER A 58 -10.20 12.52 -18.79
N GLY A 59 -10.29 11.96 -20.01
CA GLY A 59 -9.27 12.16 -21.04
C GLY A 59 -7.90 11.57 -20.69
N TYR A 60 -7.80 10.75 -19.64
CA TYR A 60 -6.54 10.16 -19.14
C TYR A 60 -5.49 11.21 -18.76
N SER A 61 -5.93 12.34 -18.21
CA SER A 61 -5.04 13.45 -17.84
C SER A 61 -3.95 13.01 -16.86
N THR A 62 -2.69 13.17 -17.26
CA THR A 62 -1.53 12.93 -16.39
C THR A 62 -1.11 14.18 -15.60
N SER A 63 -1.81 15.30 -15.79
CA SER A 63 -1.57 16.57 -15.08
C SER A 63 -2.49 16.79 -13.88
N SER A 64 -3.52 15.96 -13.72
CA SER A 64 -4.42 15.98 -12.56
C SER A 64 -3.63 15.86 -11.26
N GLN A 65 -3.99 16.65 -10.24
CA GLN A 65 -3.17 16.87 -9.04
C GLN A 65 -2.68 15.58 -8.34
N LEU A 66 -3.47 14.51 -8.35
CA LEU A 66 -3.13 13.25 -7.69
C LEU A 66 -2.25 12.34 -8.56
N TYR A 67 -2.23 12.51 -9.88
CA TYR A 67 -1.42 11.69 -10.79
C TYR A 67 0.09 11.84 -10.53
N PRO A 68 0.71 13.03 -10.61
CA PRO A 68 2.14 13.19 -10.34
C PRO A 68 2.46 12.91 -8.86
N PHE A 69 1.50 13.13 -7.95
CA PHE A 69 1.64 12.79 -6.53
C PHE A 69 1.80 11.27 -6.32
N ILE A 70 0.92 10.46 -6.90
CA ILE A 70 1.00 8.99 -6.86
C ILE A 70 2.28 8.50 -7.55
N ALA A 71 2.66 9.12 -8.68
CA ALA A 71 3.91 8.79 -9.37
C ALA A 71 5.15 9.03 -8.48
N THR A 72 5.18 10.13 -7.73
CA THR A 72 6.24 10.44 -6.76
C THR A 72 6.30 9.38 -5.64
N LEU A 73 5.15 9.00 -5.08
CA LEU A 73 5.07 7.95 -4.06
C LEU A 73 5.54 6.58 -4.57
N ASN A 74 5.19 6.23 -5.81
CA ASN A 74 5.66 4.99 -6.43
C ASN A 74 7.18 5.02 -6.68
N LYS A 75 7.72 6.16 -7.13
CA LYS A 75 9.17 6.35 -7.32
C LYS A 75 9.95 6.19 -6.01
N ILE A 76 9.48 6.77 -4.91
CA ILE A 76 10.19 6.64 -3.63
C ILE A 76 10.13 5.20 -3.09
N ARG A 77 9.00 4.49 -3.24
CA ARG A 77 8.94 3.05 -2.91
C ARG A 77 10.00 2.26 -3.69
N LYS A 78 10.08 2.48 -5.01
CA LYS A 78 11.09 1.81 -5.86
C LYS A 78 12.51 2.14 -5.40
N GLN A 79 12.79 3.39 -5.07
CA GLN A 79 14.10 3.80 -4.59
C GLN A 79 14.43 3.18 -3.23
N ALA A 80 13.47 3.14 -2.29
CA ALA A 80 13.67 2.52 -0.98
C ALA A 80 13.98 1.02 -1.11
N ILE A 81 13.23 0.29 -1.96
CA ILE A 81 13.50 -1.13 -2.26
C ILE A 81 14.90 -1.32 -2.89
N LYS A 82 15.33 -0.40 -3.75
CA LYS A 82 16.68 -0.45 -4.34
C LYS A 82 17.78 -0.22 -3.30
N GLN A 83 17.55 0.66 -2.33
CA GLN A 83 18.54 1.06 -1.32
C GLN A 83 18.57 0.15 -0.09
N ASP A 84 17.51 -0.61 0.15
CA ASP A 84 17.34 -1.52 1.28
C ASP A 84 16.61 -2.79 0.82
N THR A 85 17.36 -3.90 0.69
CA THR A 85 16.80 -5.20 0.30
C THR A 85 15.83 -5.76 1.34
N GLY A 86 15.88 -5.29 2.59
CA GLY A 86 14.93 -5.62 3.64
C GLY A 86 13.66 -4.77 3.64
N TYR A 87 13.56 -3.72 2.81
CA TYR A 87 12.43 -2.79 2.85
C TYR A 87 11.06 -3.46 2.70
N VAL A 88 10.97 -4.47 1.83
CA VAL A 88 9.72 -5.18 1.53
C VAL A 88 9.27 -6.11 2.67
N THR A 89 10.20 -6.62 3.48
CA THR A 89 9.90 -7.51 4.61
C THR A 89 9.86 -6.77 5.95
N TYR A 90 10.46 -5.58 6.04
CA TYR A 90 10.40 -4.72 7.22
C TYR A 90 8.96 -4.24 7.46
N LYS A 91 8.41 -4.38 8.66
CA LYS A 91 7.04 -3.89 8.96
C LYS A 91 7.03 -2.40 9.26
N ALA A 92 6.17 -1.64 8.60
CA ALA A 92 5.93 -0.24 8.95
C ALA A 92 5.35 -0.14 10.36
N TYR A 93 5.80 0.83 11.15
CA TYR A 93 5.32 1.03 12.51
C TYR A 93 5.22 2.51 12.87
N GLY A 94 4.28 2.84 13.75
CA GLY A 94 4.10 4.19 14.27
C GLY A 94 5.22 4.56 15.22
N VAL A 95 5.81 5.74 15.03
CA VAL A 95 6.91 6.27 15.87
C VAL A 95 6.50 7.54 16.61
N TYR A 96 5.39 8.16 16.20
CA TYR A 96 4.77 9.30 16.85
C TYR A 96 3.28 9.33 16.46
N SER A 97 2.42 9.73 17.39
CA SER A 97 1.02 10.04 17.10
C SER A 97 0.45 11.04 18.08
N ASP A 98 -0.42 11.92 17.59
CA ASP A 98 -1.32 12.75 18.39
C ASP A 98 -2.76 12.64 17.84
N ALA A 99 -3.66 13.51 18.30
CA ALA A 99 -5.07 13.51 17.87
C ALA A 99 -5.27 13.72 16.35
N SER A 100 -4.26 14.26 15.65
CA SER A 100 -4.37 14.71 14.27
C SER A 100 -3.25 14.25 13.34
N THR A 101 -2.16 13.70 13.88
CA THR A 101 -0.96 13.34 13.12
C THR A 101 -0.47 11.96 13.52
N ILE A 102 -0.04 11.17 12.55
CA ILE A 102 0.70 9.92 12.75
C ILE A 102 1.98 9.95 11.91
N VAL A 103 3.08 9.50 12.51
CA VAL A 103 4.35 9.31 11.82
C VAL A 103 4.64 7.82 11.75
N MET A 104 4.79 7.31 10.53
CA MET A 104 5.14 5.93 10.25
C MET A 104 6.57 5.85 9.76
N ARG A 105 7.31 4.85 10.23
CA ARG A 105 8.68 4.55 9.80
C ARG A 105 8.73 3.15 9.19
N LYS A 106 9.42 3.02 8.06
CA LYS A 106 9.63 1.74 7.37
C LYS A 106 11.03 1.68 6.75
N GLY A 107 11.69 0.53 6.88
CA GLY A 107 13.03 0.27 6.37
C GLY A 107 14.11 0.40 7.44
N THR A 108 15.30 -0.07 7.08
CA THR A 108 16.48 -0.12 7.94
C THR A 108 17.04 1.28 8.17
N THR A 109 17.57 1.54 9.36
CA THR A 109 18.23 2.81 9.69
C THR A 109 19.33 3.16 8.69
N GLY A 110 19.32 4.39 8.18
CA GLY A 110 20.17 4.88 7.09
C GLY A 110 19.52 4.86 5.70
N SER A 111 18.41 4.11 5.54
CA SER A 111 17.62 4.01 4.30
C SER A 111 16.11 4.00 4.56
N GLN A 112 15.68 4.40 5.76
CA GLN A 112 14.27 4.39 6.15
C GLN A 112 13.47 5.47 5.42
N VAL A 113 12.22 5.15 5.08
CA VAL A 113 11.19 6.11 4.69
C VAL A 113 10.40 6.50 5.94
N VAL A 114 10.27 7.80 6.19
CA VAL A 114 9.46 8.34 7.28
C VAL A 114 8.29 9.12 6.69
N GLY A 115 7.08 8.58 6.81
CA GLY A 115 5.85 9.23 6.36
C GLY A 115 5.16 9.95 7.51
N VAL A 116 4.85 11.23 7.33
CA VAL A 116 4.04 12.04 8.24
C VAL A 116 2.69 12.28 7.60
N PHE A 117 1.64 11.81 8.26
CA PHE A 117 0.26 11.89 7.77
C PHE A 117 -0.63 12.59 8.79
N THR A 118 -1.61 13.35 8.30
CA THR A 118 -2.53 14.12 9.15
C THR A 118 -3.96 14.09 8.63
N ASN A 119 -4.92 14.31 9.53
CA ASN A 119 -6.35 14.49 9.23
C ASN A 119 -6.80 15.96 9.19
N LYS A 120 -5.86 16.92 9.20
CA LYS A 120 -6.14 18.36 9.32
C LYS A 120 -6.83 19.01 8.13
N GLY A 121 -6.73 18.42 6.94
CA GLY A 121 -7.25 19.01 5.70
C GLY A 121 -6.53 20.29 5.26
N SER A 122 -6.94 20.82 4.12
CA SER A 122 -6.30 21.94 3.40
C SER A 122 -6.28 23.26 4.18
N SER A 123 -7.19 23.46 5.14
CA SER A 123 -7.22 24.64 6.02
C SER A 123 -6.34 24.51 7.25
N GLY A 124 -5.90 23.30 7.59
CA GLY A 124 -5.13 23.05 8.81
C GLY A 124 -3.62 23.13 8.58
N SER A 125 -2.90 23.69 9.55
CA SER A 125 -1.44 23.65 9.61
C SER A 125 -0.99 23.31 11.02
N SER A 126 0.23 22.80 11.14
CA SER A 126 0.87 22.49 12.43
C SER A 126 2.36 22.31 12.27
N SER A 127 3.07 22.34 13.37
CA SER A 127 4.47 21.96 13.43
C SER A 127 4.74 21.13 14.68
N PHE A 128 5.77 20.29 14.61
CA PHE A 128 6.27 19.52 15.74
C PHE A 128 7.73 19.14 15.50
N THR A 129 8.44 18.77 16.55
CA THR A 129 9.81 18.26 16.44
C THR A 129 9.77 16.75 16.41
N LEU A 130 10.27 16.17 15.32
CA LEU A 130 10.44 14.73 15.18
C LEU A 130 11.81 14.34 15.74
N SER A 131 11.82 13.53 16.80
CA SER A 131 13.08 13.13 17.45
C SER A 131 13.93 12.20 16.58
N SER A 132 15.23 12.13 16.88
CA SER A 132 16.14 11.13 16.31
C SER A 132 15.72 9.70 16.64
N SER A 133 15.20 9.44 17.85
CA SER A 133 14.69 8.13 18.25
C SER A 133 13.46 7.69 17.45
N ALA A 134 12.60 8.63 17.05
CA ALA A 134 11.43 8.34 16.23
C ALA A 134 11.79 8.18 14.75
N SER A 135 12.63 9.07 14.22
CA SER A 135 12.97 9.07 12.78
C SER A 135 14.09 8.10 12.40
N GLY A 136 15.02 7.83 13.32
CA GLY A 136 16.29 7.16 13.05
C GLY A 136 17.29 8.02 12.27
N PHE A 137 17.09 9.34 12.19
CA PHE A 137 18.08 10.25 11.60
C PHE A 137 19.15 10.64 12.63
N THR A 138 20.36 10.90 12.14
CA THR A 138 21.53 11.22 12.98
C THR A 138 21.85 12.71 12.94
N ALA A 139 22.66 13.17 13.89
CA ALA A 139 23.07 14.57 13.97
C ALA A 139 23.67 15.09 12.65
N GLY A 140 23.21 16.26 12.19
CA GLY A 140 23.67 16.90 10.96
C GLY A 140 23.27 16.18 9.66
N GLN A 141 22.46 15.11 9.72
CA GLN A 141 22.05 14.36 8.54
C GLN A 141 21.16 15.23 7.64
N SER A 142 21.50 15.30 6.35
CA SER A 142 20.62 15.89 5.33
C SER A 142 19.48 14.93 4.98
N VAL A 143 18.26 15.44 5.05
CA VAL A 143 17.02 14.72 4.81
C VAL A 143 16.15 15.54 3.86
N THR A 144 15.52 14.93 2.87
CA THR A 144 14.63 15.62 1.94
C THR A 144 13.20 15.13 2.12
N ASP A 145 12.24 16.06 2.20
CA ASP A 145 10.83 15.75 1.96
C ASP A 145 10.61 15.58 0.46
N ILE A 146 10.39 14.35 -0.01
CA ILE A 146 10.29 14.04 -1.44
C ILE A 146 9.01 14.56 -2.09
N LEU A 147 8.02 14.97 -1.30
CA LEU A 147 6.77 15.52 -1.81
C LEU A 147 6.88 17.01 -2.17
N SER A 148 7.62 17.78 -1.37
CA SER A 148 7.86 19.21 -1.61
C SER A 148 9.26 19.50 -2.19
N CYS A 149 10.15 18.51 -2.19
CA CYS A 149 11.59 18.66 -2.43
C CYS A 149 12.29 19.65 -1.49
N THR A 150 11.70 19.92 -0.33
CA THR A 150 12.33 20.72 0.73
C THR A 150 13.38 19.87 1.44
N SER A 151 14.58 20.41 1.61
CA SER A 151 15.64 19.76 2.39
C SER A 151 15.69 20.30 3.81
N TYR A 152 15.93 19.38 4.74
CA TYR A 152 16.12 19.59 6.16
C TYR A 152 17.53 19.13 6.53
N THR A 153 18.08 19.72 7.59
CA THR A 153 19.28 19.22 8.25
C THR A 153 18.88 18.89 9.69
N ALA A 154 19.11 17.66 10.11
CA ALA A 154 18.86 17.25 11.48
C ALA A 154 19.79 18.02 12.44
N ASP A 155 19.27 18.41 13.60
CA ASP A 155 20.03 19.19 14.59
C ASP A 155 21.18 18.36 15.21
N SER A 156 21.90 18.92 16.19
CA SER A 156 23.00 18.23 16.88
C SER A 156 22.57 16.96 17.65
N SER A 157 21.28 16.80 17.91
CA SER A 157 20.67 15.61 18.54
C SER A 157 19.98 14.69 17.52
N GLY A 158 20.04 15.02 16.22
CA GLY A 158 19.40 14.28 15.14
C GLY A 158 17.89 14.54 14.99
N ASN A 159 17.34 15.56 15.65
CA ASN A 159 15.92 15.90 15.52
C ASN A 159 15.66 16.75 14.28
N ILE A 160 14.41 16.73 13.79
CA ILE A 160 13.96 17.55 12.66
C ILE A 160 12.71 18.32 13.04
N ALA A 161 12.71 19.63 12.83
CA ALA A 161 11.51 20.46 12.92
C ALA A 161 10.63 20.25 11.68
N ILE A 162 9.47 19.63 11.87
CA ILE A 162 8.51 19.34 10.81
C ILE A 162 7.42 20.40 10.78
N SER A 163 7.17 20.96 9.61
CA SER A 163 6.06 21.87 9.35
C SER A 163 5.08 21.25 8.35
N ILE A 164 3.83 21.09 8.78
CA ILE A 164 2.69 20.66 7.98
C ILE A 164 1.93 21.92 7.56
N ASN A 165 1.97 22.19 6.26
CA ASN A 165 1.29 23.33 5.64
C ASN A 165 0.13 22.82 4.80
N ALA A 166 -1.04 23.45 4.93
CA ALA A 166 -2.28 23.10 4.22
C ALA A 166 -2.60 21.60 4.27
N GLY A 167 -2.44 21.00 5.45
CA GLY A 167 -2.68 19.59 5.74
C GLY A 167 -1.89 18.60 4.88
N SER A 168 -0.90 19.03 4.10
CA SER A 168 -0.22 18.16 3.15
C SER A 168 0.71 17.17 3.87
N PRO A 169 0.77 15.89 3.46
CA PRO A 169 1.67 14.92 4.07
C PRO A 169 3.15 15.29 3.84
N ARG A 170 4.05 14.67 4.60
CA ARG A 170 5.50 14.71 4.36
C ARG A 170 6.03 13.30 4.19
N VAL A 171 7.02 13.12 3.33
CA VAL A 171 7.72 11.84 3.16
C VAL A 171 9.21 12.13 3.17
N LEU A 172 9.83 11.88 4.32
CA LEU A 172 11.23 12.19 4.55
C LEU A 172 12.09 10.99 4.17
N TYR A 173 13.20 11.28 3.49
CA TYR A 173 14.18 10.27 3.09
C TYR A 173 15.60 10.84 3.16
N PRO A 174 16.64 10.04 3.50
CA PRO A 174 18.01 10.50 3.48
C PRO A 174 18.41 11.06 2.12
N THR A 175 18.86 12.32 2.06
CA THR A 175 19.18 13.01 0.79
C THR A 175 20.21 12.24 -0.03
N ALA A 176 21.25 11.71 0.64
CA ALA A 176 22.30 10.91 0.01
C ALA A 176 21.80 9.64 -0.69
N LYS A 177 20.59 9.15 -0.34
CA LYS A 177 19.98 7.96 -0.92
C LYS A 177 19.02 8.28 -2.06
N LEU A 178 18.86 9.56 -2.45
CA LEU A 178 18.01 9.98 -3.58
C LEU A 178 18.73 9.97 -4.93
N THR A 179 20.06 9.84 -4.95
CA THR A 179 20.83 9.83 -6.20
C THR A 179 20.33 8.74 -7.16
N GLY A 180 20.07 9.15 -8.41
CA GLY A 180 19.56 8.27 -9.47
C GLY A 180 18.09 7.85 -9.32
N SER A 181 17.34 8.40 -8.36
CA SER A 181 15.90 8.12 -8.20
C SER A 181 15.01 8.94 -9.15
N GLY A 182 15.53 10.06 -9.68
CA GLY A 182 14.73 11.05 -10.41
C GLY A 182 13.74 11.82 -9.52
N LEU A 183 13.92 11.78 -8.19
CA LEU A 183 13.20 12.59 -7.22
C LEU A 183 14.12 13.74 -6.76
N CYS A 184 13.56 14.95 -6.71
CA CYS A 184 14.19 16.13 -6.11
C CYS A 184 15.63 16.43 -6.58
N SER A 185 15.95 16.07 -7.82
CA SER A 185 17.14 16.54 -8.52
C SER A 185 16.98 18.04 -8.77
N GLY A 186 17.77 18.87 -8.08
CA GLY A 186 17.71 20.33 -8.17
C GLY A 186 17.68 20.82 -9.61
N SER A 187 16.89 21.89 -9.86
CA SER A 187 16.64 22.52 -11.15
C SER A 187 17.74 22.28 -12.19
N SER A 188 17.49 21.33 -13.08
CA SER A 188 18.21 21.13 -14.32
C SER A 188 17.25 20.43 -15.27
N SER A 189 16.57 21.24 -16.08
CA SER A 189 15.80 20.79 -17.23
C SER A 189 16.65 19.86 -18.08
N THR A 190 16.40 18.57 -17.99
CA THR A 190 16.78 17.61 -19.02
C THR A 190 15.52 16.90 -19.45
N SER A 191 15.12 17.22 -20.68
CA SER A 191 14.04 16.57 -21.42
C SER A 191 14.26 15.05 -21.35
N GLY A 192 13.38 14.37 -20.61
CA GLY A 192 13.38 12.92 -20.54
C GLY A 192 12.98 12.37 -21.90
N THR A 193 13.94 11.80 -22.61
CA THR A 193 13.71 10.98 -23.80
C THR A 193 12.63 9.93 -23.50
N PRO A 194 11.68 9.65 -24.42
CA PRO A 194 10.64 8.67 -24.19
C PRO A 194 11.27 7.32 -23.82
N THR A 195 11.00 6.83 -22.62
CA THR A 195 11.42 5.50 -22.21
C THR A 195 10.55 4.50 -22.96
N THR A 196 11.12 3.83 -23.96
CA THR A 196 10.46 2.72 -24.65
C THR A 196 10.17 1.63 -23.62
N ILE A 197 8.89 1.35 -23.37
CA ILE A 197 8.49 0.18 -22.58
C ILE A 197 8.87 -1.05 -23.42
N LYS A 198 10.00 -1.69 -23.09
CA LYS A 198 10.26 -3.05 -23.55
C LYS A 198 9.28 -3.96 -22.82
N THR A 199 8.21 -4.35 -23.50
CA THR A 199 7.43 -5.53 -23.17
C THR A 199 8.35 -6.74 -23.31
N SER A 200 8.90 -7.21 -22.20
CA SER A 200 9.42 -8.57 -22.15
C SER A 200 8.22 -9.50 -22.19
N THR A 201 7.89 -10.02 -23.37
CA THR A 201 7.07 -11.23 -23.47
C THR A 201 7.91 -12.38 -22.97
N THR A 202 7.91 -12.61 -21.65
CA THR A 202 8.24 -13.93 -21.12
C THR A 202 7.17 -14.86 -21.68
N ALA A 203 7.56 -15.71 -22.62
CA ALA A 203 6.73 -16.83 -23.03
C ALA A 203 6.41 -17.62 -21.76
N GLY A 204 5.17 -17.51 -21.30
CA GLY A 204 4.67 -18.32 -20.20
C GLY A 204 4.75 -19.77 -20.66
N GLY A 205 5.79 -20.48 -20.22
CA GLY A 205 5.84 -21.91 -20.36
C GLY A 205 4.58 -22.48 -19.74
N CYS A 206 3.86 -23.31 -20.51
CA CYS A 206 2.75 -24.09 -20.01
C CYS A 206 3.32 -25.05 -18.95
N SER A 207 3.29 -24.64 -17.68
CA SER A 207 3.74 -25.48 -16.58
C SER A 207 2.76 -26.64 -16.46
N THR A 208 3.27 -27.86 -16.49
CA THR A 208 2.46 -29.05 -16.25
C THR A 208 1.74 -28.90 -14.91
N PRO A 209 0.40 -29.04 -14.85
CA PRO A 209 -0.34 -28.87 -13.61
C PRO A 209 0.15 -29.89 -12.58
N THR A 210 0.54 -29.40 -11.40
CA THR A 210 1.05 -30.23 -10.28
C THR A 210 -0.05 -30.71 -9.34
N ALA A 211 -1.29 -30.31 -9.60
CA ALA A 211 -2.47 -30.69 -8.84
C ALA A 211 -3.69 -30.81 -9.74
N VAL A 212 -4.60 -31.72 -9.37
CA VAL A 212 -5.92 -31.88 -10.00
C VAL A 212 -6.97 -31.68 -8.91
N ALA A 213 -8.00 -30.90 -9.20
CA ALA A 213 -9.15 -30.77 -8.31
C ALA A 213 -9.98 -32.06 -8.39
N VAL A 214 -10.18 -32.73 -7.26
CA VAL A 214 -11.01 -33.93 -7.14
C VAL A 214 -12.11 -33.65 -6.13
N THR A 215 -13.36 -33.90 -6.51
CA THR A 215 -14.51 -33.78 -5.62
C THR A 215 -14.80 -35.14 -5.00
N PHE A 216 -14.87 -35.20 -3.67
CA PHE A 216 -15.35 -36.34 -2.92
C PHE A 216 -16.76 -36.03 -2.44
N THR A 217 -17.68 -36.99 -2.58
CA THR A 217 -19.07 -36.84 -2.17
C THR A 217 -19.49 -38.11 -1.46
N ASP A 218 -20.05 -37.97 -0.27
CA ASP A 218 -20.53 -39.11 0.51
C ASP A 218 -21.86 -38.81 1.20
N LYS A 219 -22.65 -39.84 1.46
CA LYS A 219 -23.96 -39.70 2.14
C LYS A 219 -23.85 -40.25 3.56
N VAL A 220 -23.72 -39.36 4.54
CA VAL A 220 -23.51 -39.72 5.95
C VAL A 220 -24.40 -38.90 6.86
N THR A 221 -25.31 -39.52 7.61
CA THR A 221 -26.13 -38.81 8.61
C THR A 221 -25.29 -38.46 9.84
N THR A 222 -25.36 -37.21 10.30
CA THR A 222 -24.65 -36.74 11.50
C THR A 222 -25.61 -36.18 12.54
N GLN A 223 -25.14 -36.10 13.79
CA GLN A 223 -25.82 -35.38 14.86
C GLN A 223 -25.35 -33.92 14.95
N TYR A 224 -26.10 -33.09 15.67
CA TYR A 224 -25.70 -31.70 15.92
C TYR A 224 -24.29 -31.64 16.53
N GLY A 225 -23.42 -30.82 15.95
CA GLY A 225 -22.03 -30.67 16.36
C GLY A 225 -21.05 -31.70 15.76
N GLN A 226 -21.52 -32.67 14.98
CA GLN A 226 -20.65 -33.60 14.25
C GLN A 226 -20.31 -33.08 12.84
N THR A 227 -19.16 -33.49 12.33
CA THR A 227 -18.69 -33.16 10.98
C THR A 227 -18.00 -34.37 10.36
N ILE A 228 -18.01 -34.45 9.02
CA ILE A 228 -17.30 -35.49 8.27
C ILE A 228 -15.99 -34.92 7.75
N LYS A 229 -14.91 -35.71 7.86
CA LYS A 229 -13.60 -35.35 7.32
C LYS A 229 -13.04 -36.47 6.46
N LEU A 230 -12.32 -36.09 5.39
CA LEU A 230 -11.56 -36.97 4.53
C LEU A 230 -10.09 -36.99 4.96
N ALA A 231 -9.59 -38.18 5.30
CA ALA A 231 -8.17 -38.44 5.54
C ALA A 231 -7.66 -39.46 4.50
N GLY A 232 -6.37 -39.38 4.17
CA GLY A 232 -5.76 -40.25 3.17
C GLY A 232 -4.25 -40.34 3.33
N SER A 233 -3.62 -41.23 2.56
CA SER A 233 -2.20 -41.57 2.69
C SER A 233 -1.24 -40.45 2.29
N ILE A 234 -1.68 -39.52 1.45
CA ILE A 234 -0.83 -38.43 0.95
C ILE A 234 -0.89 -37.20 1.87
N PRO A 235 0.15 -36.35 1.89
CA PRO A 235 0.18 -35.15 2.74
C PRO A 235 -1.00 -34.20 2.52
N GLN A 236 -1.48 -34.08 1.29
CA GLN A 236 -2.65 -33.27 0.93
C GLN A 236 -3.94 -33.75 1.60
N LEU A 237 -4.02 -35.03 1.97
CA LEU A 237 -5.13 -35.63 2.72
C LEU A 237 -4.75 -35.93 4.18
N GLY A 238 -3.70 -35.28 4.70
CA GLY A 238 -3.31 -35.35 6.10
C GLY A 238 -2.50 -36.58 6.50
N SER A 239 -2.05 -37.42 5.58
CA SER A 239 -1.23 -38.62 5.86
C SER A 239 -1.82 -39.52 6.96
N TRP A 240 -3.13 -39.79 6.85
CA TRP A 240 -3.96 -40.52 7.83
C TRP A 240 -4.09 -39.89 9.21
N ASN A 241 -3.54 -38.71 9.45
CA ASN A 241 -3.75 -37.98 10.69
C ASN A 241 -5.13 -37.29 10.68
N ALA A 242 -6.07 -37.80 11.48
CA ALA A 242 -7.42 -37.27 11.60
C ALA A 242 -7.48 -35.77 12.00
N ALA A 243 -6.48 -35.27 12.73
CA ALA A 243 -6.41 -33.84 13.09
C ALA A 243 -6.15 -32.95 11.86
N ASN A 244 -5.49 -33.50 10.83
CA ASN A 244 -5.15 -32.82 9.58
C ASN A 244 -6.11 -33.18 8.43
N ALA A 245 -7.17 -33.95 8.70
CA ALA A 245 -8.13 -34.36 7.70
C ALA A 245 -8.97 -33.18 7.19
N ILE A 246 -9.32 -33.22 5.90
CA ILE A 246 -10.09 -32.16 5.23
C ILE A 246 -11.56 -32.30 5.61
N THR A 247 -12.16 -31.24 6.16
CA THR A 247 -13.61 -31.23 6.46
C THR A 247 -14.44 -31.17 5.17
N LEU A 248 -15.40 -32.08 5.03
CA LEU A 248 -16.36 -32.08 3.91
C LEU A 248 -17.46 -31.03 4.13
N SER A 249 -18.11 -30.59 3.04
CA SER A 249 -19.08 -29.51 3.06
C SER A 249 -20.49 -30.04 3.24
N SER A 250 -21.19 -29.63 4.29
CA SER A 250 -22.62 -29.97 4.46
C SER A 250 -23.57 -29.13 3.60
N ALA A 251 -23.09 -28.41 2.57
CA ALA A 251 -23.93 -27.49 1.78
C ALA A 251 -25.10 -28.20 1.05
N GLY A 252 -24.94 -29.50 0.75
CA GLY A 252 -25.98 -30.33 0.13
C GLY A 252 -26.78 -31.19 1.12
N TYR A 253 -26.50 -31.10 2.42
CA TYR A 253 -27.06 -32.00 3.42
C TYR A 253 -28.53 -31.67 3.71
N THR A 254 -29.39 -32.68 3.61
CA THR A 254 -30.74 -32.66 4.18
C THR A 254 -31.02 -33.95 4.94
N ALA A 255 -32.06 -33.96 5.79
CA ALA A 255 -32.45 -35.18 6.51
C ALA A 255 -32.81 -36.36 5.58
N SER A 256 -33.33 -36.07 4.38
CA SER A 256 -33.67 -37.07 3.35
C SER A 256 -32.54 -37.36 2.37
N ASN A 257 -31.50 -36.52 2.34
CA ASN A 257 -30.36 -36.66 1.45
C ASN A 257 -29.10 -36.10 2.14
N PRO A 258 -28.45 -36.88 3.03
CA PRO A 258 -27.38 -36.40 3.91
C PRO A 258 -26.03 -36.34 3.18
N VAL A 259 -25.97 -35.60 2.06
CA VAL A 259 -24.78 -35.45 1.23
C VAL A 259 -23.79 -34.46 1.87
N TRP A 260 -22.53 -34.88 1.91
CA TRP A 260 -21.34 -34.11 2.28
C TRP A 260 -20.38 -33.95 1.11
#